data_AF-A0A3D0SEE9-F1
#
_entry.id   AF-A0A3D0SEE9-F1
#
_cell.length_a   1.000
_cell.length_b   1.000
_cell.length_c   1.000
_cell.angle_alpha   90.00
_cell.angle_beta   90.00
_cell.angle_gamma   90.00
#
_symmetry.space_group_name_H-M   'P 1'
#
loop_
_entity.id
_entity.type
_entity.pdbx_description
1 polymer ?
#
loop_
_entity_poly.entity_id
_entity_poly.type
_entity_poly.pdbx_seq_one_letter_code
_entity_poly.pdbx_strand_id
1 'polypeptide(L)'
;MKCLVEIHSYYKTQIEIAKRCDMVYDFAMPPLVLHSLFSGDPSALANWLQISPRNCVTVLDTHDGIGIVDVGPEGDKPGLLNAAQIDSLVEQIHQNSNGQSREATGAAASNLDLYQVNCTYYNALGANDQAYLIARAVQIFSPGIPQVYYAGLFAAENDMALLAKTNVGRDINRPYLDEQAVSESLEKPVVKALIALIRLRNSLAALVGEFSVTQQENILRLNWQSDQSAAQLTVDFASLVASVTYSENGIEHHVDISVDSLAQSVTA
;
A
#
# COMPACT_ATOMS: atom_id res chain seq x y z
N MET A 1 23.24 13.80 7.88
CA MET A 1 22.80 12.89 6.82
C MET A 1 21.85 11.89 7.48
N LYS A 2 20.62 11.72 6.98
CA LYS A 2 19.71 10.67 7.47
C LYS A 2 19.87 9.44 6.58
N CYS A 3 19.98 8.25 7.17
CA CYS A 3 20.09 6.97 6.49
C CYS A 3 18.72 6.27 6.45
N LEU A 4 18.24 6.01 5.23
CA LEU A 4 17.10 5.15 4.98
C LEU A 4 17.63 3.78 4.54
N VAL A 5 17.32 2.74 5.31
CA VAL A 5 17.77 1.38 5.01
C VAL A 5 16.73 0.67 4.16
N GLU A 6 17.18 0.21 3.00
CA GLU A 6 16.46 -0.71 2.11
C GLU A 6 16.91 -2.13 2.41
N ILE A 7 16.02 -2.93 2.98
CA ILE A 7 16.30 -4.34 3.27
C ILE A 7 15.01 -5.17 3.14
N HIS A 8 15.04 -6.13 2.21
CA HIS A 8 14.05 -7.19 2.13
C HIS A 8 14.52 -8.39 2.98
N SER A 9 13.81 -8.67 4.06
CA SER A 9 14.22 -9.69 5.04
C SER A 9 13.06 -10.10 5.94
N TYR A 10 13.29 -11.10 6.79
CA TYR A 10 12.35 -11.45 7.85
C TYR A 10 11.96 -10.23 8.70
N TYR A 11 10.66 -10.01 8.91
CA TYR A 11 10.14 -8.77 9.51
C TYR A 11 10.78 -8.39 10.87
N LYS A 12 11.15 -9.37 11.71
CA LYS A 12 11.83 -9.08 12.99
C LYS A 12 13.24 -8.55 12.80
N THR A 13 13.93 -8.96 11.73
CA THR A 13 15.24 -8.40 11.37
C THR A 13 15.11 -6.92 11.03
N GLN A 14 14.08 -6.54 10.27
CA GLN A 14 13.78 -5.14 9.97
C GLN A 14 13.46 -4.34 11.25
N ILE A 15 12.71 -4.91 12.20
CA ILE A 15 12.45 -4.29 13.51
C ILE A 15 13.75 -4.04 14.29
N GLU A 16 14.68 -5.01 14.32
CA GLU A 16 15.96 -4.84 15.01
C GLU A 16 16.88 -3.81 14.34
N ILE A 17 16.86 -3.75 13.01
CA ILE A 17 17.63 -2.76 12.24
C ILE A 17 17.10 -1.35 12.46
N ALA A 18 15.78 -1.17 12.53
CA ALA A 18 15.15 0.12 12.73
C ALA A 18 15.58 0.84 14.02
N LYS A 19 16.06 0.09 15.03
CA LYS A 19 16.63 0.65 16.27
C LYS A 19 18.03 1.27 16.07
N ARG A 20 18.67 1.04 14.92
CA ARG A 20 20.08 1.37 14.63
C ARG A 20 20.26 2.27 13.41
N CYS A 21 19.18 2.68 12.75
CA CYS A 21 19.20 3.59 11.61
C CYS A 21 18.16 4.70 11.78
N ASP A 22 18.26 5.76 10.97
CA ASP A 22 17.29 6.85 11.04
C ASP A 22 15.91 6.37 10.59
N MET A 23 15.85 5.63 9.47
CA MET A 23 14.60 5.13 8.91
C MET A 23 14.76 3.76 8.23
N VAL A 24 13.66 3.00 8.18
CA VAL A 24 13.52 1.78 7.38
C VAL A 24 12.35 1.90 6.41
N TYR A 25 12.31 1.11 5.35
CA TYR A 25 11.08 0.91 4.59
C TYR A 25 10.12 -0.03 5.32
N ASP A 26 8.82 0.23 5.24
CA ASP A 26 7.78 -0.73 5.63
C ASP A 26 7.42 -1.61 4.43
N PHE A 27 8.25 -2.63 4.18
CA PHE A 27 8.02 -3.60 3.09
C PHE A 27 7.05 -4.72 3.46
N ALA A 28 6.70 -4.89 4.73
CA ALA A 28 5.66 -5.83 5.14
C ALA A 28 4.26 -5.29 4.81
N MET A 29 4.05 -3.97 4.82
CA MET A 29 2.74 -3.36 4.54
C MET A 29 2.14 -3.74 3.18
N PRO A 30 2.83 -3.62 2.03
CA PRO A 30 2.23 -3.93 0.73
C PRO A 30 1.56 -5.31 0.64
N PRO A 31 2.26 -6.44 0.90
CA PRO A 31 1.62 -7.75 0.83
C PRO A 31 0.54 -7.96 1.91
N LEU A 32 0.64 -7.33 3.08
CA LEU A 32 -0.39 -7.42 4.11
C LEU A 32 -1.68 -6.70 3.69
N VAL A 33 -1.56 -5.51 3.10
CA VAL A 33 -2.73 -4.75 2.60
C VAL A 33 -3.41 -5.53 1.47
N LEU A 34 -2.65 -6.08 0.52
CA LEU A 34 -3.21 -6.96 -0.51
C LEU A 34 -3.91 -8.18 0.10
N HIS A 35 -3.25 -8.87 1.03
CA HIS A 35 -3.82 -10.03 1.71
C HIS A 35 -5.15 -9.70 2.36
N SER A 36 -5.22 -8.59 3.12
CA SER A 36 -6.45 -8.17 3.80
C SER A 36 -7.57 -7.81 2.84
N LEU A 37 -7.26 -7.19 1.69
CA LEU A 37 -8.25 -6.87 0.65
C LEU A 37 -8.76 -8.13 -0.06
N PHE A 38 -7.93 -9.16 -0.22
CA PHE A 38 -8.32 -10.40 -0.89
C PHE A 38 -9.09 -11.35 0.02
N SER A 39 -8.70 -11.43 1.29
CA SER A 39 -9.28 -12.38 2.25
C SER A 39 -10.46 -11.79 3.05
N GLY A 40 -10.61 -10.47 3.09
CA GLY A 40 -11.50 -9.80 4.02
C GLY A 40 -11.00 -9.81 5.48
N ASP A 41 -9.77 -10.29 5.72
CA ASP A 41 -9.18 -10.45 7.06
C ASP A 41 -8.00 -9.47 7.29
N PRO A 42 -8.21 -8.41 8.08
CA PRO A 42 -7.15 -7.46 8.44
C PRO A 42 -6.27 -7.90 9.62
N SER A 43 -6.42 -9.10 10.16
CA SER A 43 -5.74 -9.52 11.41
C SER A 43 -4.20 -9.45 11.30
N ALA A 44 -3.63 -9.93 10.20
CA ALA A 44 -2.17 -9.88 10.00
C ALA A 44 -1.64 -8.45 9.85
N LEU A 45 -2.38 -7.59 9.14
CA LEU A 45 -2.09 -6.17 8.98
C LEU A 45 -2.18 -5.44 10.33
N ALA A 46 -3.24 -5.68 11.11
CA ALA A 46 -3.43 -5.09 12.43
C ALA A 46 -2.28 -5.48 13.38
N ASN A 47 -1.90 -6.76 13.41
CA ASN A 47 -0.77 -7.24 14.20
C ASN A 47 0.55 -6.56 13.77
N TRP A 48 0.81 -6.44 12.47
CA TRP A 48 1.98 -5.70 12.00
C TRP A 48 1.97 -4.25 12.45
N LEU A 49 0.87 -3.52 12.28
CA LEU A 49 0.76 -2.12 12.68
C LEU A 49 0.90 -1.91 14.20
N GLN A 50 0.70 -2.94 15.03
CA GLN A 50 1.00 -2.87 16.47
C GLN A 50 2.50 -2.92 16.77
N ILE A 51 3.27 -3.68 15.98
CA ILE A 51 4.69 -3.97 16.27
C ILE A 51 5.68 -3.29 15.32
N SER A 52 5.19 -2.70 14.21
CA SER A 52 6.03 -2.12 13.17
C SER A 52 6.82 -0.91 13.69
N PRO A 53 8.06 -0.70 13.20
CA PRO A 53 8.84 0.47 13.56
C PRO A 53 8.11 1.75 13.16
N ARG A 54 8.14 2.77 14.03
CA ARG A 54 7.49 4.07 13.75
C ARG A 54 8.36 5.01 12.92
N ASN A 55 9.67 4.78 12.91
CA ASN A 55 10.63 5.48 12.06
C ASN A 55 10.71 4.84 10.67
N CYS A 56 9.58 4.76 9.98
CA CYS A 56 9.51 4.10 8.69
C CYS A 56 9.07 5.02 7.54
N VAL A 57 9.36 4.57 6.34
CA VAL A 57 8.79 5.06 5.09
C VAL A 57 7.81 4.01 4.61
N THR A 58 6.52 4.35 4.51
CA THR A 58 5.49 3.41 4.07
C THR A 58 5.36 3.44 2.55
N VAL A 59 5.23 2.28 1.93
CA VAL A 59 5.07 2.10 0.49
C VAL A 59 3.97 1.07 0.21
N LEU A 60 3.40 1.11 -0.98
CA LEU A 60 2.62 -0.02 -1.54
C LEU A 60 3.35 -0.57 -2.77
N ASP A 61 3.80 0.34 -3.61
CA ASP A 61 4.61 0.09 -4.79
C ASP A 61 5.94 0.83 -4.69
N THR A 62 6.95 0.23 -5.33
CA THR A 62 8.26 0.82 -5.56
C THR A 62 8.66 0.61 -7.01
N HIS A 63 9.92 0.87 -7.32
CA HIS A 63 10.52 0.53 -8.60
C HIS A 63 10.81 -0.97 -8.75
N ASP A 64 10.71 -1.76 -7.70
CA ASP A 64 10.91 -3.21 -7.69
C ASP A 64 9.57 -3.97 -7.64
N GLY A 65 9.62 -5.30 -7.55
CA GLY A 65 8.41 -6.11 -7.40
C GLY A 65 7.87 -6.11 -5.97
N ILE A 66 6.66 -6.63 -5.79
CA ILE A 66 6.00 -6.73 -4.48
C ILE A 66 6.70 -7.81 -3.64
N GLY A 67 7.33 -7.41 -2.54
CA GLY A 67 8.15 -8.26 -1.66
C GLY A 67 7.36 -9.26 -0.83
N ILE A 68 7.09 -10.45 -1.39
CA ILE A 68 6.36 -11.52 -0.68
C ILE A 68 7.20 -12.10 0.48
N VAL A 69 8.52 -12.09 0.35
CA VAL A 69 9.45 -12.56 1.39
C VAL A 69 9.32 -11.79 2.71
N ASP A 70 8.91 -10.52 2.67
CA ASP A 70 8.92 -9.63 3.84
C ASP A 70 7.85 -10.00 4.88
N VAL A 71 6.84 -10.77 4.46
CA VAL A 71 5.80 -11.33 5.34
C VAL A 71 5.93 -12.83 5.55
N GLY A 72 6.88 -13.47 4.86
CA GLY A 72 7.10 -14.90 4.86
C GLY A 72 7.84 -15.43 6.09
N PRO A 73 7.82 -16.76 6.29
CA PRO A 73 8.66 -17.41 7.29
C PRO A 73 10.14 -17.38 6.90
N GLU A 74 11.01 -17.47 7.90
CA GLU A 74 12.47 -17.59 7.72
C GLU A 74 12.97 -18.84 8.45
N GLY A 75 13.28 -19.91 7.71
CA GLY A 75 13.57 -21.22 8.30
C GLY A 75 12.39 -21.71 9.14
N ASP A 76 12.64 -22.04 10.41
CA ASP A 76 11.61 -22.48 11.36
C ASP A 76 10.82 -21.31 12.01
N LYS A 77 11.18 -20.05 11.71
CA LYS A 77 10.51 -18.88 12.30
C LYS A 77 9.22 -18.58 11.53
N PRO A 78 8.05 -18.49 12.20
CA PRO A 78 6.82 -18.11 11.53
C PRO A 78 6.88 -16.67 11.01
N GLY A 79 6.33 -16.46 9.82
CA GLY A 79 6.13 -15.16 9.19
C GLY A 79 4.94 -14.40 9.77
N LEU A 80 4.61 -13.28 9.15
CA LEU A 80 3.35 -12.55 9.38
C LEU A 80 2.18 -13.25 8.68
N LEU A 81 2.47 -13.93 7.56
CA LEU A 81 1.57 -14.82 6.86
C LEU A 81 2.13 -16.24 6.85
N ASN A 82 1.24 -17.24 6.87
CA ASN A 82 1.62 -18.63 6.66
C ASN A 82 1.75 -18.97 5.16
N ALA A 83 2.33 -20.13 4.85
CA ALA A 83 2.59 -20.54 3.47
C ALA A 83 1.33 -20.59 2.59
N ALA A 84 0.18 -21.03 3.12
CA ALA A 84 -1.07 -21.09 2.36
C ALA A 84 -1.65 -19.70 2.10
N GLN A 85 -1.53 -18.77 3.05
CA GLN A 85 -1.92 -17.38 2.87
C GLN A 85 -1.05 -16.67 1.82
N ILE A 86 0.25 -16.97 1.81
CA ILE A 86 1.20 -16.44 0.81
C ILE A 86 0.89 -16.98 -0.58
N ASP A 87 0.66 -18.29 -0.71
CA ASP A 87 0.28 -18.91 -1.98
C ASP A 87 -1.02 -18.29 -2.52
N SER A 88 -2.05 -18.17 -1.66
CA SER A 88 -3.32 -17.53 -2.02
C SER A 88 -3.14 -16.07 -2.44
N LEU A 89 -2.28 -15.32 -1.74
CA LEU A 89 -1.95 -13.94 -2.07
C LEU A 89 -1.32 -13.84 -3.47
N VAL A 90 -0.31 -14.65 -3.76
CA VAL A 90 0.41 -14.64 -5.04
C VAL A 90 -0.51 -15.06 -6.19
N GLU A 91 -1.26 -16.15 -6.02
CA GLU A 91 -2.20 -16.62 -7.02
C GLU A 91 -3.31 -15.60 -7.28
N GLN A 92 -3.80 -14.89 -6.26
CA GLN A 92 -4.77 -13.83 -6.45
C GLN A 92 -4.21 -12.64 -7.22
N ILE A 93 -2.94 -12.24 -7.00
CA ILE A 93 -2.27 -11.21 -7.81
C ILE A 93 -2.21 -11.65 -9.28
N HIS A 94 -1.85 -12.91 -9.54
CA HIS A 94 -1.83 -13.47 -10.88
C HIS A 94 -3.22 -13.45 -11.54
N GLN A 95 -4.26 -13.83 -10.81
CA GLN A 95 -5.64 -13.80 -11.32
C GLN A 95 -6.11 -12.37 -11.61
N ASN A 96 -5.91 -11.44 -10.67
CA ASN A 96 -6.31 -10.03 -10.79
C ASN A 96 -5.62 -9.32 -11.94
N SER A 97 -4.36 -9.68 -12.22
CA SER A 97 -3.60 -9.16 -13.37
C SER A 97 -3.84 -9.95 -14.67
N ASN A 98 -4.85 -10.82 -14.72
CA ASN A 98 -5.16 -11.66 -15.90
C ASN A 98 -3.94 -12.47 -16.41
N GLY A 99 -3.10 -12.95 -15.49
CA GLY A 99 -1.90 -13.73 -15.79
C GLY A 99 -0.65 -12.91 -16.13
N GLN A 100 -0.76 -11.59 -16.34
CA GLN A 100 0.34 -10.73 -16.76
C GLN A 100 1.52 -10.75 -15.77
N SER A 101 1.24 -10.70 -14.47
CA SER A 101 2.31 -10.77 -13.46
C SER A 101 3.05 -12.11 -13.45
N ARG A 102 2.40 -13.20 -13.91
CA ARG A 102 3.05 -14.52 -14.03
C ARG A 102 4.07 -14.55 -15.18
N GLU A 103 3.82 -13.79 -16.25
CA GLU A 103 4.77 -13.61 -17.36
C GLU A 103 6.00 -12.79 -16.95
N ALA A 104 5.83 -11.87 -15.99
CA ALA A 104 6.90 -11.01 -15.50
C ALA A 104 7.70 -11.59 -14.33
N THR A 105 7.18 -12.60 -13.62
CA THR A 105 7.72 -13.06 -12.32
C THR A 105 8.56 -14.34 -12.44
N GLY A 106 9.56 -14.49 -11.56
CA GLY A 106 10.36 -15.70 -11.44
C GLY A 106 11.19 -16.00 -12.70
N ALA A 107 11.19 -17.26 -13.14
CA ALA A 107 11.95 -17.70 -14.32
C ALA A 107 11.35 -17.25 -15.67
N ALA A 108 10.15 -16.64 -15.67
CA ALA A 108 9.48 -16.20 -16.89
C ALA A 108 10.14 -14.96 -17.52
N ALA A 109 10.88 -14.19 -16.73
CA ALA A 109 11.63 -13.01 -17.19
C ALA A 109 12.99 -12.90 -16.47
N SER A 110 13.85 -11.99 -16.93
CA SER A 110 15.12 -11.70 -16.23
C SER A 110 14.82 -11.01 -14.89
N ASN A 111 14.92 -11.77 -13.80
CA ASN A 111 14.65 -11.31 -12.43
C ASN A 111 15.89 -11.46 -11.54
N LEU A 112 16.19 -10.41 -10.78
CA LEU A 112 17.23 -10.46 -9.74
C LEU A 112 16.70 -11.14 -8.47
N ASP A 113 15.40 -11.00 -8.20
CA ASP A 113 14.78 -11.42 -6.93
C ASP A 113 13.63 -12.40 -7.19
N LEU A 114 13.85 -13.69 -6.94
CA LEU A 114 12.86 -14.76 -7.14
C LEU A 114 11.68 -14.72 -6.16
N TYR A 115 11.70 -13.80 -5.20
CA TYR A 115 10.74 -13.72 -4.09
C TYR A 115 9.84 -12.47 -4.14
N GLN A 116 9.86 -11.75 -5.26
CA GLN A 116 8.99 -10.61 -5.53
C GLN A 116 8.00 -10.97 -6.64
N VAL A 117 6.78 -10.41 -6.58
CA VAL A 117 5.81 -10.50 -7.69
C VAL A 117 5.88 -9.21 -8.50
N ASN A 118 6.25 -9.31 -9.77
CA ASN A 118 6.30 -8.17 -10.68
C ASN A 118 4.90 -7.86 -11.20
N CYS A 119 4.32 -6.76 -10.71
CA CYS A 119 3.01 -6.26 -11.10
C CYS A 119 2.92 -4.80 -10.68
N THR A 120 2.15 -3.98 -11.39
CA THR A 120 1.66 -2.72 -10.82
C THR A 120 0.76 -3.03 -9.63
N TYR A 121 0.82 -2.21 -8.58
CA TYR A 121 -0.05 -2.43 -7.41
C TYR A 121 -1.53 -2.25 -7.77
N TYR A 122 -1.82 -1.41 -8.77
CA TYR A 122 -3.17 -1.20 -9.28
C TYR A 122 -3.74 -2.46 -9.96
N ASN A 123 -3.00 -3.13 -10.87
CA ASN A 123 -3.46 -4.40 -11.44
C ASN A 123 -3.34 -5.57 -10.46
N ALA A 124 -2.46 -5.52 -9.45
CA ALA A 124 -2.47 -6.51 -8.37
C ALA A 124 -3.84 -6.54 -7.66
N LEU A 125 -4.54 -5.39 -7.58
CA LEU A 125 -5.91 -5.24 -7.09
C LEU A 125 -6.98 -5.40 -8.18
N GLY A 126 -6.61 -5.81 -9.39
CA GLY A 126 -7.54 -6.02 -10.51
C GLY A 126 -8.05 -4.72 -11.12
N ALA A 127 -7.26 -3.64 -11.05
CA ALA A 127 -7.66 -2.29 -11.48
C ALA A 127 -8.97 -1.83 -10.80
N ASN A 128 -9.20 -2.26 -9.56
CA ASN A 128 -10.37 -1.88 -8.77
C ASN A 128 -10.09 -0.57 -8.02
N ASP A 129 -10.73 0.51 -8.46
CA ASP A 129 -10.57 1.85 -7.90
C ASP A 129 -10.85 1.91 -6.40
N GLN A 130 -11.92 1.24 -5.93
CA GLN A 130 -12.31 1.26 -4.53
C GLN A 130 -11.26 0.55 -3.66
N ALA A 131 -10.84 -0.65 -4.05
CA ALA A 131 -9.79 -1.39 -3.34
C ALA A 131 -8.46 -0.62 -3.34
N TYR A 132 -8.13 0.06 -4.45
CA TYR A 132 -6.91 0.84 -4.56
C TYR A 132 -6.91 2.08 -3.66
N LEU A 133 -8.03 2.81 -3.60
CA LEU A 133 -8.19 3.95 -2.69
C LEU A 133 -8.16 3.50 -1.23
N ILE A 134 -8.77 2.37 -0.89
CA ILE A 134 -8.67 1.78 0.46
C ILE A 134 -7.22 1.44 0.80
N ALA A 135 -6.49 0.78 -0.11
CA ALA A 135 -5.10 0.44 0.11
C ALA A 135 -4.26 1.70 0.39
N ARG A 136 -4.46 2.77 -0.39
CA ARG A 136 -3.77 4.06 -0.21
C ARG A 136 -4.21 4.75 1.08
N ALA A 137 -5.48 4.68 1.46
CA ALA A 137 -5.96 5.23 2.73
C ALA A 137 -5.28 4.53 3.92
N VAL A 138 -5.18 3.19 3.89
CA VAL A 138 -4.44 2.42 4.90
C VAL A 138 -2.98 2.85 4.95
N GLN A 139 -2.31 2.98 3.79
CA GLN A 139 -0.91 3.38 3.72
C GLN A 139 -0.68 4.76 4.37
N ILE A 140 -1.46 5.77 3.98
CA ILE A 140 -1.20 7.14 4.43
C ILE A 140 -1.66 7.39 5.87
N PHE A 141 -2.65 6.64 6.37
CA PHE A 141 -3.05 6.68 7.79
C PHE A 141 -2.19 5.81 8.70
N SER A 142 -1.30 4.99 8.14
CA SER A 142 -0.34 4.23 8.95
C SER A 142 0.82 5.12 9.43
N PRO A 143 1.48 4.78 10.54
CA PRO A 143 2.67 5.50 11.00
C PRO A 143 3.79 5.45 9.97
N GLY A 144 4.52 6.56 9.84
CA GLY A 144 5.63 6.70 8.90
C GLY A 144 5.43 7.82 7.87
N ILE A 145 6.41 7.97 6.99
CA ILE A 145 6.37 8.90 5.86
C ILE A 145 5.86 8.13 4.63
N PRO A 146 4.64 8.41 4.12
CA PRO A 146 4.13 7.72 2.94
C PRO A 146 4.89 8.16 1.68
N GLN A 147 5.44 7.18 0.95
CA GLN A 147 5.96 7.34 -0.40
C GLN A 147 4.98 6.75 -1.40
N VAL A 148 4.65 7.53 -2.44
CA VAL A 148 3.81 7.09 -3.56
C VAL A 148 4.70 7.01 -4.80
N TYR A 149 4.89 5.79 -5.32
CA TYR A 149 5.63 5.60 -6.56
C TYR A 149 4.85 6.17 -7.75
N TYR A 150 5.56 6.72 -8.74
CA TYR A 150 4.92 7.52 -9.80
C TYR A 150 3.89 6.72 -10.61
N ALA A 151 4.17 5.45 -10.91
CA ALA A 151 3.21 4.59 -11.62
C ALA A 151 1.93 4.40 -10.80
N GLY A 152 2.07 4.22 -9.49
CA GLY A 152 0.96 4.18 -8.55
C GLY A 152 0.16 5.48 -8.51
N LEU A 153 0.83 6.64 -8.44
CA LEU A 153 0.14 7.93 -8.42
C LEU A 153 -0.83 8.07 -9.60
N PHE A 154 -0.45 7.56 -10.77
CA PHE A 154 -1.23 7.62 -12.00
C PHE A 154 -2.17 6.42 -12.24
N ALA A 155 -2.29 5.52 -11.25
CA ALA A 155 -3.00 4.24 -11.39
C ALA A 155 -2.63 3.57 -12.73
N ALA A 156 -1.32 3.49 -12.98
CA ALA A 156 -0.80 2.89 -14.20
C ALA A 156 -1.08 1.39 -14.18
N GLU A 157 -1.43 0.87 -15.35
CA GLU A 157 -1.55 -0.56 -15.56
C GLU A 157 -0.21 -1.16 -16.00
N ASN A 158 -0.14 -2.50 -16.01
CA ASN A 158 1.02 -3.30 -16.37
C ASN A 158 1.48 -2.98 -17.80
N ASP A 159 2.74 -2.60 -17.94
CA ASP A 159 3.34 -2.31 -19.23
C ASP A 159 3.86 -3.59 -19.91
N MET A 160 2.92 -4.35 -20.48
CA MET A 160 3.24 -5.60 -21.19
C MET A 160 4.05 -5.35 -22.46
N ALA A 161 3.89 -4.18 -23.09
CA ALA A 161 4.67 -3.82 -24.27
C ALA A 161 6.14 -3.59 -23.93
N LEU A 162 6.40 -2.89 -22.82
CA LEU A 162 7.76 -2.71 -22.33
C LEU A 162 8.37 -4.03 -21.86
N LEU A 163 7.63 -4.85 -21.10
CA LEU A 163 8.07 -6.19 -20.71
C LEU A 163 8.49 -7.03 -21.93
N ALA A 164 7.66 -7.08 -22.98
CA ALA A 164 7.97 -7.83 -24.19
C ALA A 164 9.21 -7.28 -24.93
N LYS A 165 9.43 -5.96 -24.87
CA LYS A 165 10.59 -5.31 -25.49
C LYS A 165 11.89 -5.55 -24.73
N THR A 166 11.85 -5.56 -23.40
CA THR A 166 13.05 -5.58 -22.56
C THR A 166 13.37 -6.95 -21.98
N ASN A 167 12.35 -7.81 -21.83
CA ASN A 167 12.41 -9.08 -21.11
C ASN A 167 12.87 -8.93 -19.64
N VAL A 168 12.74 -7.72 -19.07
CA VAL A 168 13.05 -7.40 -17.67
C VAL A 168 11.74 -7.38 -16.89
N GLY A 169 11.57 -8.31 -15.95
CA GLY A 169 10.29 -8.51 -15.25
C GLY A 169 9.74 -7.24 -14.58
N ARG A 170 10.60 -6.49 -13.88
CA ARG A 170 10.23 -5.25 -13.18
C ARG A 170 9.75 -4.13 -14.10
N ASP A 171 10.08 -4.19 -15.40
CA ASP A 171 9.66 -3.15 -16.34
C ASP A 171 8.14 -3.15 -16.58
N ILE A 172 7.43 -4.22 -16.21
CA ILE A 172 5.96 -4.24 -16.15
C ILE A 172 5.39 -3.11 -15.27
N ASN A 173 6.15 -2.64 -14.27
CA ASN A 173 5.79 -1.57 -13.34
C ASN A 173 6.70 -0.33 -13.51
N ARG A 174 7.33 -0.14 -14.68
CA ARG A 174 8.19 1.02 -14.97
C ARG A 174 7.78 1.71 -16.27
N PRO A 175 6.51 2.09 -16.44
CA PRO A 175 6.04 2.70 -17.67
C PRO A 175 6.80 4.01 -17.92
N TYR A 176 7.18 4.24 -19.18
CA TYR A 176 7.70 5.53 -19.61
C TYR A 176 6.53 6.45 -19.93
N LEU A 177 6.41 7.55 -19.19
CA LEU A 177 5.32 8.52 -19.35
C LEU A 177 5.85 9.80 -19.98
N ASP A 178 5.23 10.22 -21.08
CA ASP A 178 5.40 11.55 -21.65
C ASP A 178 4.34 12.54 -21.11
N GLU A 179 4.42 13.80 -21.53
CA GLU A 179 3.50 14.85 -21.08
C GLU A 179 2.04 14.55 -21.39
N GLN A 180 1.76 13.91 -22.54
CA GLN A 180 0.42 13.53 -22.93
C GLN A 180 -0.11 12.41 -22.02
N ALA A 181 0.68 11.35 -21.81
CA ALA A 181 0.31 10.24 -20.93
C ALA A 181 0.07 10.69 -19.48
N VAL A 182 0.86 11.66 -18.99
CA VAL A 182 0.63 12.28 -17.67
C VAL A 182 -0.69 13.04 -17.65
N SER A 183 -0.95 13.87 -18.66
CA SER A 183 -2.18 14.66 -18.75
C SER A 183 -3.42 13.78 -18.79
N GLU A 184 -3.40 12.71 -19.59
CA GLU A 184 -4.48 11.72 -19.65
C GLU A 184 -4.67 10.98 -18.33
N SER A 185 -3.57 10.62 -17.65
CA SER A 185 -3.64 9.94 -16.36
C SER A 185 -4.22 10.81 -15.26
N LEU A 186 -3.97 12.12 -15.27
CA LEU A 186 -4.54 13.08 -14.32
C LEU A 186 -6.07 13.23 -14.48
N GLU A 187 -6.62 12.87 -15.64
CA GLU A 187 -8.07 12.91 -15.87
C GLU A 187 -8.81 11.70 -15.28
N LYS A 188 -8.09 10.61 -14.96
CA LYS A 188 -8.69 9.40 -14.36
C LYS A 188 -9.36 9.75 -13.01
N PRO A 189 -10.62 9.34 -12.79
CA PRO A 189 -11.32 9.63 -11.53
C PRO A 189 -10.58 9.12 -10.28
N VAL A 190 -10.01 7.91 -10.34
CA VAL A 190 -9.22 7.34 -9.25
C VAL A 190 -7.95 8.14 -8.93
N VAL A 191 -7.31 8.75 -9.93
CA VAL A 191 -6.11 9.57 -9.74
C VAL A 191 -6.49 10.89 -9.07
N LYS A 192 -7.58 11.53 -9.51
CA LYS A 192 -8.11 12.74 -8.85
C LYS A 192 -8.47 12.47 -7.39
N ALA A 193 -9.13 11.34 -7.12
CA ALA A 193 -9.48 10.90 -5.77
C ALA A 193 -8.23 10.60 -4.91
N LEU A 194 -7.21 9.95 -5.47
CA LEU A 194 -5.94 9.71 -4.78
C LEU A 194 -5.22 11.02 -4.44
N ILE A 195 -5.19 12.00 -5.34
CA ILE A 195 -4.61 13.32 -5.08
C ILE A 195 -5.38 14.03 -3.96
N ALA A 196 -6.71 13.96 -3.96
CA ALA A 196 -7.55 14.51 -2.88
C ALA A 196 -7.22 13.87 -1.53
N LEU A 197 -7.10 12.54 -1.51
CA LEU A 197 -6.76 11.76 -0.33
C LEU A 197 -5.36 12.10 0.21
N ILE A 198 -4.37 12.31 -0.68
CA ILE A 198 -3.03 12.78 -0.30
C ILE A 198 -3.08 14.20 0.27
N ARG A 199 -3.91 15.09 -0.29
CA ARG A 199 -4.10 16.45 0.26
C ARG A 199 -4.73 16.41 1.64
N LEU A 200 -5.76 15.59 1.85
CA LEU A 200 -6.37 15.37 3.16
C LEU A 200 -5.32 14.88 4.16
N ARG A 201 -4.52 13.87 3.81
CA ARG A 201 -3.42 13.39 4.66
C ARG A 201 -2.48 14.51 5.10
N ASN A 202 -2.19 15.46 4.22
CA ASN A 202 -1.26 16.56 4.49
C ASN A 202 -1.88 17.71 5.29
N SER A 203 -3.22 17.80 5.37
CA SER A 203 -3.91 18.81 6.20
C SER A 203 -4.19 18.32 7.62
N LEU A 204 -4.23 17.01 7.86
CA LEU A 204 -4.60 16.45 9.17
C LEU A 204 -3.50 16.64 10.23
N ALA A 205 -3.69 17.61 11.11
CA ALA A 205 -2.82 17.87 12.26
C ALA A 205 -2.72 16.68 13.24
N ALA A 206 -3.76 15.82 13.34
CA ALA A 206 -3.77 14.68 14.26
C ALA A 206 -2.65 13.67 14.01
N LEU A 207 -2.12 13.62 12.78
CA LEU A 207 -1.18 12.59 12.32
C LEU A 207 0.27 12.80 12.81
N VAL A 208 0.51 13.82 13.65
CA VAL A 208 1.75 13.97 14.43
C VAL A 208 1.62 13.45 15.86
N GLY A 209 0.42 13.01 16.25
CA GLY A 209 0.09 12.57 17.61
C GLY A 209 0.37 11.08 17.87
N GLU A 210 -0.34 10.54 18.86
CA GLU A 210 -0.28 9.13 19.22
C GLU A 210 -1.12 8.28 18.27
N PHE A 211 -0.53 7.17 17.80
CA PHE A 211 -1.20 6.21 16.93
C PHE A 211 -1.68 4.99 17.72
N SER A 212 -2.88 4.50 17.39
CA SER A 212 -3.34 3.18 17.80
C SER A 212 -4.11 2.48 16.69
N VAL A 213 -4.08 1.15 16.71
CA VAL A 213 -4.81 0.30 15.76
C VAL A 213 -5.70 -0.68 16.51
N THR A 214 -6.94 -0.83 16.07
CA THR A 214 -7.85 -1.87 16.55
C THR A 214 -8.42 -2.65 15.39
N GLN A 215 -8.68 -3.93 15.62
CA GLN A 215 -9.30 -4.82 14.65
C GLN A 215 -10.40 -5.61 15.34
N GLN A 216 -11.53 -5.73 14.65
CA GLN A 216 -12.66 -6.56 15.05
C GLN A 216 -13.28 -7.17 13.78
N GLU A 217 -13.22 -8.49 13.66
CA GLU A 217 -13.68 -9.22 12.46
C GLU A 217 -12.99 -8.66 11.19
N ASN A 218 -13.76 -8.23 10.21
CA ASN A 218 -13.33 -7.62 8.95
C ASN A 218 -13.06 -6.11 9.05
N ILE A 219 -13.22 -5.50 10.23
CA ILE A 219 -13.10 -4.06 10.42
C ILE A 219 -11.75 -3.69 11.06
N LEU A 220 -11.00 -2.81 10.41
CA LEU A 220 -9.78 -2.19 10.90
C LEU A 220 -10.03 -0.71 11.20
N ARG A 221 -9.52 -0.23 12.34
CA ARG A 221 -9.52 1.20 12.69
C ARG A 221 -8.12 1.68 12.99
N LEU A 222 -7.69 2.72 12.29
CA LEU A 222 -6.42 3.40 12.49
C LEU A 222 -6.71 4.77 13.11
N ASN A 223 -6.31 4.96 14.37
CA ASN A 223 -6.63 6.17 15.13
C ASN A 223 -5.36 6.97 15.39
N TRP A 224 -5.50 8.28 15.27
CA TRP A 224 -4.51 9.28 15.62
C TRP A 224 -5.11 10.31 16.55
N GLN A 225 -4.40 10.61 17.64
CA GLN A 225 -4.83 11.58 18.64
C GLN A 225 -3.67 12.51 19.00
N SER A 226 -3.91 13.81 18.94
CA SER A 226 -3.08 14.86 19.54
C SER A 226 -3.89 15.64 20.58
N ASP A 227 -3.29 16.61 21.26
CA ASP A 227 -3.97 17.39 22.30
C ASP A 227 -5.25 18.09 21.82
N GLN A 228 -5.33 18.48 20.55
CA GLN A 228 -6.43 19.30 20.00
C GLN A 228 -7.09 18.75 18.73
N SER A 229 -6.61 17.62 18.19
CA SER A 229 -7.18 17.02 16.98
C SER A 229 -7.13 15.50 17.03
N ALA A 230 -8.15 14.88 16.44
CA ALA A 230 -8.25 13.43 16.29
C ALA A 230 -8.53 13.10 14.81
N ALA A 231 -8.03 11.96 14.35
CA ALA A 231 -8.40 11.41 13.05
C ALA A 231 -8.46 9.89 13.13
N GLN A 232 -9.47 9.30 12.49
CA GLN A 232 -9.68 7.86 12.45
C GLN A 232 -10.01 7.44 11.03
N LEU A 233 -9.24 6.51 10.48
CA LEU A 233 -9.64 5.72 9.32
C LEU A 233 -10.36 4.47 9.80
N THR A 234 -11.55 4.21 9.27
CA THR A 234 -12.27 2.93 9.45
C THR A 234 -12.38 2.23 8.10
N VAL A 235 -12.01 0.96 8.04
CA VAL A 235 -12.09 0.12 6.84
C VAL A 235 -12.81 -1.17 7.17
N ASP A 236 -13.85 -1.48 6.41
CA ASP A 236 -14.46 -2.81 6.33
C ASP A 236 -13.92 -3.51 5.07
N PHE A 237 -13.09 -4.53 5.28
CA PHE A 237 -12.45 -5.29 4.21
C PHE A 237 -13.39 -6.29 3.51
N ALA A 238 -14.53 -6.66 4.12
CA ALA A 238 -15.49 -7.56 3.50
C ALA A 238 -16.41 -6.83 2.53
N SER A 239 -16.84 -5.60 2.87
CA SER A 239 -17.70 -4.78 2.03
C SER A 239 -16.94 -3.77 1.15
N LEU A 240 -15.63 -3.64 1.34
CA LEU A 240 -14.78 -2.62 0.69
C LEU A 240 -15.33 -1.19 0.90
N VAL A 241 -15.80 -0.91 2.11
CA VAL A 241 -16.25 0.42 2.53
C VAL A 241 -15.21 0.99 3.50
N ALA A 242 -14.81 2.24 3.29
CA ALA A 242 -13.92 2.94 4.20
C ALA A 242 -14.31 4.40 4.33
N SER A 243 -13.99 4.98 5.48
CA SER A 243 -14.24 6.39 5.77
C SER A 243 -13.21 6.93 6.74
N VAL A 244 -13.00 8.25 6.66
CA VAL A 244 -12.18 9.01 7.59
C VAL A 244 -13.09 9.93 8.37
N THR A 245 -13.02 9.85 9.69
CA THR A 245 -13.55 10.88 10.59
C THR A 245 -12.39 11.66 11.18
N TYR A 246 -12.51 12.98 11.26
CA TYR A 246 -11.48 13.80 11.90
C TYR A 246 -12.07 15.06 12.52
N SER A 247 -11.38 15.59 13.53
CA SER A 247 -11.76 16.85 14.16
C SER A 247 -10.70 17.92 13.96
N GLU A 248 -11.15 19.10 13.54
CA GLU A 248 -10.31 20.29 13.40
C GLU A 248 -11.01 21.47 14.09
N ASN A 249 -10.34 22.09 15.07
CA ASN A 249 -10.90 23.17 15.89
C ASN A 249 -12.25 22.83 16.56
N GLY A 250 -12.47 21.56 16.90
CA GLY A 250 -13.70 21.07 17.53
C GLY A 250 -14.87 20.82 16.56
N ILE A 251 -14.66 20.97 15.25
CA ILE A 251 -15.62 20.58 14.22
C ILE A 251 -15.28 19.18 13.74
N GLU A 252 -16.25 18.27 13.74
CA GLU A 252 -16.11 16.92 13.22
C GLU A 252 -16.43 16.88 11.73
N HIS A 253 -15.57 16.21 10.97
CA HIS A 253 -15.68 15.99 9.53
C HIS A 253 -15.72 14.49 9.26
N HIS A 254 -16.49 14.11 8.23
CA HIS A 254 -16.60 12.74 7.74
C HIS A 254 -16.37 12.73 6.23
N VAL A 255 -15.50 11.85 5.75
CA VAL A 255 -15.18 11.69 4.33
C VAL A 255 -15.19 10.21 4.00
N ASP A 256 -16.01 9.81 3.03
CA ASP A 256 -15.98 8.43 2.52
C ASP A 256 -14.78 8.25 1.58
N ILE A 257 -14.10 7.12 1.69
CA ILE A 257 -13.02 6.75 0.77
C ILE A 257 -13.66 6.12 -0.46
N SER A 258 -14.04 6.98 -1.40
CA SER A 258 -14.57 6.59 -2.71
C SER A 258 -14.21 7.65 -3.75
N VAL A 259 -14.26 7.28 -5.03
CA VAL A 259 -14.01 8.23 -6.13
C VAL A 259 -14.95 9.43 -6.04
N ASP A 260 -16.24 9.19 -5.85
CA ASP A 260 -17.26 10.25 -5.84
C ASP A 260 -17.11 11.21 -4.66
N SER A 261 -16.84 10.69 -3.46
CA SER A 261 -16.71 11.52 -2.25
C SER A 261 -15.42 12.33 -2.26
N LEU A 262 -14.28 11.70 -2.61
CA LEU A 262 -12.99 12.37 -2.63
C LEU A 262 -12.89 13.42 -3.75
N ALA A 263 -13.52 13.20 -4.90
CA ALA A 263 -13.54 14.19 -5.97
C ALA A 263 -14.26 15.50 -5.57
N GLN A 264 -15.31 15.42 -4.75
CA GLN A 264 -16.05 16.60 -4.27
C GLN A 264 -15.25 17.43 -3.25
N SER A 265 -14.34 16.80 -2.50
CA SER A 265 -13.48 17.48 -1.53
C SER A 265 -12.39 18.37 -2.16
N VAL A 266 -12.13 18.24 -3.47
CA VAL A 266 -11.15 19.05 -4.22
C VAL A 266 -11.73 20.38 -4.71
N THR A 267 -13.05 20.54 -4.67
CA THR A 267 -13.78 21.71 -5.18
C THR A 267 -14.21 22.71 -4.11
N ALA A 268 -13.82 22.53 -2.85
CA ALA A 268 -14.05 23.45 -1.74
C ALA A 268 -12.73 24.09 -1.28
#